data_AF-A0A661E7Z4-F1
#
_entry.id   AF-A0A661E7Z4-F1
#
_cell.length_a   1.000
_cell.length_b   1.000
_cell.length_c   1.000
_cell.angle_alpha   90.00
_cell.angle_beta   90.00
_cell.angle_gamma   90.00
#
_symmetry.space_group_name_H-M   'P 1'
#
loop_
_entity.id
_entity.type
_entity.pdbx_description
1 polymer ?
#
loop_
_entity_poly.entity_id
_entity_poly.type
_entity_poly.pdbx_seq_one_letter_code
_entity_poly.pdbx_strand_id
1 'polypeptide(L)'
;MANYSRGQIEDFLYHEAELIDSWQMKAWHQLYTEDAEYLIPPIEAPDADKNTALFIINDDYHRLVQRAIRLTKKSAHVEWPHSKVRHMINNVRIVSQSAEAVNVGYNQVV
;
A
#
# COMPACT_ATOMS: atom_id res chain seq x y z
N MET A 1 1.48 7.93 26.70
CA MET A 1 1.52 7.07 25.50
C MET A 1 1.97 7.95 24.35
N ALA A 2 2.88 7.47 23.50
CA ALA A 2 3.47 8.29 22.45
C ALA A 2 2.52 8.34 21.25
N ASN A 3 1.97 9.53 20.98
CA ASN A 3 1.21 9.81 19.77
C ASN A 3 2.20 9.90 18.59
N TYR A 4 1.96 9.18 17.49
CA TYR A 4 2.75 9.34 16.27
C TYR A 4 2.57 10.75 15.72
N SER A 5 3.67 11.44 15.46
CA SER A 5 3.67 12.72 14.77
C SER A 5 3.46 12.53 13.27
N ARG A 6 2.99 13.58 12.60
CA ARG A 6 2.86 13.59 11.14
C ARG A 6 4.19 13.28 10.44
N GLY A 7 5.31 13.82 10.92
CA GLY A 7 6.62 13.58 10.32
C GLY A 7 7.01 12.10 10.34
N GLN A 8 6.73 11.39 11.45
CA GLN A 8 6.97 9.95 11.51
C GLN A 8 6.11 9.14 10.54
N ILE A 9 4.87 9.59 10.30
CA ILE A 9 3.98 8.97 9.31
C ILE A 9 4.45 9.27 7.88
N GLU A 10 4.89 10.51 7.62
CA GLU A 10 5.47 10.90 6.33
C GLU A 10 6.72 10.06 6.04
N ASP A 11 7.65 9.94 6.98
CA ASP A 11 8.85 9.10 6.84
C ASP A 11 8.52 7.63 6.54
N PHE A 12 7.49 7.08 7.19
CA PHE A 12 7.01 5.72 6.91
C PHE A 12 6.46 5.59 5.48
N LEU A 13 5.61 6.53 5.03
CA LEU A 13 5.05 6.51 3.68
C LEU A 13 6.13 6.73 2.61
N TYR A 14 7.14 7.55 2.89
CA TYR A 14 8.29 7.74 2.00
C TYR A 14 9.13 6.46 1.91
N HIS A 15 9.32 5.75 3.03
CA HIS A 15 9.99 4.46 3.02
C HIS A 15 9.22 3.42 2.20
N GLU A 16 7.90 3.33 2.38
CA GLU A 16 7.06 2.44 1.57
C GLU A 16 7.22 2.75 0.07
N ALA A 17 7.09 4.02 -0.31
CA ALA A 17 7.26 4.50 -1.69
C ALA A 17 8.64 4.15 -2.27
N GLU A 18 9.72 4.32 -1.50
CA GLU A 18 11.08 3.98 -1.91
C GLU A 18 11.22 2.48 -2.25
N LEU A 19 10.64 1.61 -1.42
CA LEU A 19 10.66 0.17 -1.66
C LEU A 19 9.93 -0.21 -2.95
N ILE A 20 8.80 0.44 -3.25
CA ILE A 20 8.05 0.20 -4.49
C ILE A 20 8.84 0.72 -5.70
N ASP A 21 9.30 1.98 -5.64
CA ASP A 21 10.04 2.64 -6.73
C ASP A 21 11.34 1.90 -7.11
N SER A 22 11.96 1.23 -6.13
CA SER A 22 13.19 0.44 -6.32
C SER A 22 12.93 -1.05 -6.55
N TRP A 23 11.68 -1.46 -6.75
CA TRP A 23 11.26 -2.85 -6.99
C TRP A 23 11.64 -3.84 -5.87
N GLN A 24 11.80 -3.35 -4.65
CA GLN A 24 12.07 -4.15 -3.45
C GLN A 24 10.78 -4.77 -2.88
N MET A 25 10.04 -5.49 -3.73
CA MET A 25 8.70 -6.03 -3.43
C MET A 25 8.67 -6.95 -2.19
N LYS A 26 9.76 -7.68 -1.92
CA LYS A 26 9.88 -8.54 -0.74
C LYS A 26 9.97 -7.76 0.56
N ALA A 27 10.69 -6.65 0.57
CA ALA A 27 10.76 -5.77 1.73
C ALA A 27 9.42 -5.02 1.89
N TRP A 28 8.82 -4.58 0.78
CA TRP A 28 7.55 -3.87 0.79
C TRP A 28 6.43 -4.68 1.47
N HIS A 29 6.23 -5.96 1.09
CA HIS A 29 5.16 -6.75 1.69
C HIS A 29 5.39 -7.06 3.18
N GLN A 30 6.61 -6.90 3.71
CA GLN A 30 6.92 -7.09 5.13
C GLN A 30 6.47 -5.92 6.01
N LEU A 31 6.06 -4.79 5.41
CA LEU A 31 5.47 -3.67 6.14
C LEU A 31 4.03 -3.98 6.62
N TYR A 32 3.41 -5.02 6.09
CA TYR A 32 2.02 -5.38 6.35
C TYR A 32 1.92 -6.47 7.43
N THR A 33 0.93 -6.34 8.30
CA THR A 33 0.57 -7.36 9.30
C THR A 33 -0.19 -8.53 8.64
N GLU A 34 -0.23 -9.68 9.31
CA GLU A 34 -0.88 -10.88 8.76
C GLU A 34 -2.40 -10.74 8.57
N ASP A 35 -3.01 -9.79 9.27
CA ASP A 35 -4.44 -9.42 9.16
C ASP A 35 -4.69 -8.25 8.20
N ALA A 36 -3.66 -7.78 7.48
CA ALA A 36 -3.80 -6.65 6.58
C ALA A 36 -4.66 -6.95 5.35
N GLU A 37 -5.36 -5.91 4.90
CA GLU A 37 -6.15 -5.92 3.67
C GLU A 37 -5.68 -4.79 2.76
N TYR A 38 -5.38 -5.14 1.50
CA TYR A 38 -4.98 -4.17 0.48
C TYR A 38 -6.10 -4.03 -0.54
N LEU A 39 -6.82 -2.92 -0.45
CA LEU A 39 -8.09 -2.72 -1.13
C LEU A 39 -8.03 -1.52 -2.07
N ILE A 40 -8.40 -1.72 -3.33
CA ILE A 40 -8.68 -0.65 -4.30
C ILE A 40 -10.12 -0.85 -4.82
N PRO A 41 -11.09 -0.03 -4.36
CA PRO A 41 -12.48 -0.15 -4.75
C PRO A 41 -12.73 0.28 -6.21
N PRO A 42 -13.93 0.01 -6.76
CA PRO A 42 -14.35 0.59 -8.03
C PRO A 42 -14.34 2.12 -7.98
N ILE A 43 -13.90 2.76 -9.07
CA ILE A 43 -13.82 4.23 -9.17
C ILE A 43 -15.20 4.88 -8.94
N GLU A 44 -16.27 4.28 -9.46
CA GLU A 44 -17.63 4.81 -9.36
C GLU A 44 -18.30 4.51 -8.01
N ALA A 45 -17.70 3.66 -7.16
CA ALA A 45 -18.26 3.22 -5.89
C ALA A 45 -17.15 3.03 -4.83
N PRO A 46 -16.53 4.13 -4.34
CA PRO A 46 -15.40 4.06 -3.41
C PRO A 46 -15.76 3.44 -2.05
N ASP A 47 -17.03 3.54 -1.64
CA ASP A 47 -17.53 3.01 -0.36
C ASP A 47 -18.17 1.61 -0.49
N ALA A 48 -17.95 0.92 -1.61
CA ALA A 48 -18.55 -0.40 -1.85
C ALA A 48 -18.05 -1.46 -0.86
N ASP A 49 -18.92 -2.40 -0.49
CA ASP A 49 -18.54 -3.54 0.34
C ASP A 49 -17.71 -4.54 -0.47
N LYS A 50 -16.49 -4.81 -0.01
CA LYS A 50 -15.53 -5.76 -0.59
C LYS A 50 -16.08 -7.18 -0.78
N ASN A 51 -17.10 -7.58 -0.01
CA ASN A 51 -17.70 -8.91 -0.08
C ASN A 51 -18.78 -9.03 -1.17
N THR A 52 -19.26 -7.90 -1.69
CA THR A 52 -20.40 -7.84 -2.62
C THR A 52 -20.11 -7.10 -3.91
N ALA A 53 -19.01 -6.34 -3.98
CA ALA A 53 -18.58 -5.62 -5.18
C ALA A 53 -17.27 -6.15 -5.77
N LEU A 54 -17.08 -5.93 -7.08
CA LEU A 54 -15.85 -6.29 -7.79
C LEU A 54 -14.80 -5.18 -7.64
N PHE A 55 -13.82 -5.40 -6.77
CA PHE A 55 -12.71 -4.47 -6.55
C PHE A 55 -11.62 -4.60 -7.63
N ILE A 56 -10.88 -3.51 -7.87
CA ILE A 56 -9.68 -3.53 -8.72
C ILE A 56 -8.60 -4.36 -8.04
N ILE A 57 -8.44 -4.18 -6.73
CA ILE A 57 -7.63 -5.06 -5.87
C ILE A 57 -8.40 -5.35 -4.58
N ASN A 58 -8.51 -6.64 -4.25
CA ASN A 58 -9.06 -7.13 -2.98
C ASN A 58 -8.18 -8.29 -2.53
N ASP A 59 -7.03 -7.91 -1.98
CA ASP A 59 -6.00 -8.83 -1.51
C ASP A 59 -6.01 -8.88 0.01
N ASP A 60 -6.17 -10.09 0.55
CA ASP A 60 -5.73 -10.41 1.90
C ASP A 60 -4.19 -10.50 1.96
N TYR A 61 -3.63 -10.62 3.16
CA TYR A 61 -2.19 -10.76 3.35
C TYR A 61 -1.56 -11.88 2.48
N HIS A 62 -2.22 -13.03 2.35
CA HIS A 62 -1.70 -14.13 1.54
C HIS A 62 -1.58 -13.72 0.06
N ARG A 63 -2.63 -13.13 -0.51
CA ARG A 63 -2.66 -12.65 -1.89
C ARG A 63 -1.65 -11.52 -2.12
N LEU A 64 -1.52 -10.60 -1.17
CA LEU A 64 -0.54 -9.51 -1.20
C LEU A 64 0.89 -10.05 -1.31
N VAL A 65 1.24 -11.03 -0.45
CA VAL A 65 2.54 -11.69 -0.47
C VAL A 65 2.78 -12.42 -1.80
N GLN A 66 1.80 -13.16 -2.30
CA GLN A 66 1.93 -13.85 -3.59
C GLN A 66 2.10 -12.88 -4.77
N ARG A 67 1.40 -11.74 -4.75
CA ARG A 67 1.56 -10.65 -5.72
C ARG A 67 2.99 -10.13 -5.69
N ALA A 68 3.50 -9.76 -4.52
CA ALA A 68 4.85 -9.25 -4.35
C ALA A 68 5.91 -10.25 -4.85
N ILE A 69 5.78 -11.53 -4.49
CA ILE A 69 6.69 -12.59 -4.95
C ILE A 69 6.62 -12.75 -6.48
N ARG A 70 5.42 -12.76 -7.07
CA ARG A 70 5.24 -12.91 -8.52
C ARG A 70 5.96 -11.80 -9.29
N LEU A 71 5.86 -10.55 -8.82
CA LEU A 71 6.47 -9.37 -9.43
C LEU A 71 8.02 -9.38 -9.42
N THR A 72 8.63 -10.23 -8.61
CA THR A 72 10.10 -10.44 -8.64
C THR A 72 10.57 -11.43 -9.69
N LYS A 73 9.66 -12.18 -10.34
CA LYS A 73 10.01 -13.26 -11.28
C LYS A 73 10.09 -12.71 -12.70
N LYS A 74 11.07 -13.18 -13.48
CA LYS A 74 11.19 -12.88 -14.92
C LYS A 74 9.99 -13.34 -15.75
N SER A 75 9.20 -14.28 -15.24
CA SER A 75 7.96 -14.76 -15.87
C SER A 75 6.77 -13.82 -15.68
N ALA A 76 6.90 -12.77 -14.86
CA ALA A 76 5.93 -11.68 -14.83
C ALA A 76 6.16 -10.76 -16.04
N HIS A 77 5.81 -11.25 -17.24
CA HIS A 77 6.11 -10.60 -18.51
C HIS A 77 5.60 -9.15 -18.60
N VAL A 78 4.52 -8.82 -17.89
CA VAL A 78 3.94 -7.48 -17.86
C VAL A 78 4.82 -6.45 -17.14
N GLU A 79 5.77 -6.90 -16.31
CA GLU A 79 6.71 -6.06 -15.55
C GLU A 79 8.16 -6.50 -15.75
N TRP A 80 8.47 -7.16 -16.87
CA TRP A 80 9.85 -7.52 -17.22
C TRP A 80 10.22 -7.02 -18.61
N PRO A 81 11.01 -5.93 -18.74
CA PRO A 81 11.72 -5.21 -17.67
C PRO A 81 10.78 -4.38 -16.79
N HIS A 82 11.24 -4.12 -15.56
CA HIS A 82 10.52 -3.38 -14.54
C HIS A 82 10.14 -1.96 -14.97
N SER A 83 8.89 -1.58 -14.71
CA SER A 83 8.40 -0.21 -14.93
C SER A 83 9.19 0.80 -14.11
N LYS A 84 9.41 2.00 -14.67
CA LYS A 84 9.97 3.13 -13.92
C LYS A 84 8.81 3.91 -13.31
N VAL A 85 8.69 3.87 -11.99
CA VAL A 85 7.62 4.52 -11.24
C VAL A 85 8.20 5.51 -10.24
N ARG A 86 7.41 6.52 -9.84
CA ARG A 86 7.80 7.49 -8.81
C ARG A 86 6.58 7.90 -7.98
N HIS A 87 6.48 7.37 -6.76
CA HIS A 87 5.37 7.69 -5.87
C HIS A 87 5.57 9.05 -5.18
N MET A 88 4.76 10.04 -5.57
CA MET A 88 4.71 11.37 -4.97
C MET A 88 3.61 11.43 -3.90
N ILE A 89 4.02 11.38 -2.64
CA ILE A 89 3.12 11.41 -1.48
C ILE A 89 2.92 12.85 -1.01
N ASN A 90 1.65 13.28 -0.93
CA ASN A 90 1.26 14.64 -0.57
C ASN A 90 0.05 14.64 0.38
N ASN A 91 -0.21 15.80 0.99
CA ASN A 91 -1.41 16.04 1.81
C ASN A 91 -1.62 14.99 2.92
N VAL A 92 -0.55 14.48 3.54
CA VAL A 92 -0.65 13.48 4.62
C VAL A 92 -1.43 14.09 5.80
N ARG A 93 -2.45 13.41 6.31
CA ARG A 93 -3.27 13.87 7.45
C ARG A 93 -3.51 12.70 8.39
N ILE A 94 -3.27 12.93 9.67
CA ILE A 94 -3.75 12.05 10.74
C ILE A 94 -5.24 12.35 10.92
N VAL A 95 -6.08 11.37 10.62
CA VAL A 95 -7.56 11.46 10.73
C VAL A 95 -7.99 11.20 12.16
N SER A 96 -7.44 10.15 12.76
CA SER A 96 -7.65 9.79 14.16
C SER A 96 -6.48 8.96 14.68
N GLN A 97 -6.32 8.92 15.99
CA GLN A 97 -5.29 8.13 16.65
C GLN A 97 -5.81 7.61 17.99
N SER A 98 -5.56 6.32 18.23
CA SER A 98 -5.82 5.65 19.50
C SER A 98 -4.49 5.16 20.10
N ALA A 99 -4.57 4.43 21.21
CA ALA A 99 -3.38 3.78 21.79
C ALA A 99 -2.84 2.64 20.90
N GLU A 100 -3.65 2.10 19.99
CA GLU A 100 -3.35 0.90 19.21
C GLU A 100 -3.09 1.19 17.73
N ALA A 101 -3.70 2.24 17.18
CA ALA A 101 -3.67 2.51 15.75
C ALA A 101 -3.72 4.01 15.41
N VAL A 102 -3.29 4.32 14.19
CA VAL A 102 -3.39 5.64 13.57
C VAL A 102 -4.10 5.51 12.22
N ASN A 103 -5.14 6.30 12.01
CA ASN A 103 -5.81 6.39 10.71
C ASN A 103 -5.22 7.59 9.95
N VAL A 104 -4.75 7.33 8.73
CA VAL A 104 -4.03 8.30 7.90
C VAL A 104 -4.70 8.38 6.54
N GLY A 105 -4.98 9.61 6.10
CA GLY A 105 -5.34 9.92 4.72
C GLY A 105 -4.20 10.65 4.03
N TYR A 106 -3.96 10.37 2.75
CA TYR A 106 -2.96 11.06 1.94
C TYR A 106 -3.33 11.01 0.46
N ASN A 107 -2.68 11.86 -0.34
CA ASN A 107 -2.80 11.87 -1.79
C ASN A 107 -1.53 11.25 -2.39
N GLN A 108 -1.68 10.47 -3.46
CA GLN A 108 -0.58 9.83 -4.18
C GLN A 108 -0.72 10.06 -5.68
N VAL A 109 0.41 10.31 -6.33
CA VAL A 109 0.58 10.26 -7.80
C VAL A 109 1.76 9.32 -8.09
N VAL A 110 1.64 8.46 -9.10
CA VAL A 110 2.65 7.44 -9.47
C VAL A 110 3.22 7.72 -10.86
#